data_AF-G5S0C8-F1
#
_entry.id   AF-G5S0C8-F1
#
_cell.length_a   1.000
_cell.length_b   1.000
_cell.length_c   1.000
_cell.angle_alpha   90.00
_cell.angle_beta   90.00
_cell.angle_gamma   90.00
#
_symmetry.space_group_name_H-M   'P 1'
#
loop_
_entity.id
_entity.type
_entity.pdbx_description
1 polymer ?
#
loop_
_entity_poly.entity_id
_entity_poly.type
_entity_poly.pdbx_seq_one_letter_code
_entity_poly.pdbx_strand_id
1 'polypeptide(L)' 'MLTLNQVAYRWPNAAADCLHAISLELQDGEWLALTGDNGAGKSTLLRIMSGLLSPTSGSVTLNGEPISQLKNRQRAAAI' A
#
# COMPACT_ATOMS: atom_id res chain seq x y z
N MET A 1 9.56 -7.19 -6.52
CA MET A 1 8.27 -6.79 -7.13
C MET A 1 7.22 -6.56 -6.04
N LEU A 2 6.64 -5.36 -5.98
CA LEU A 2 5.51 -5.01 -5.11
C LEU A 2 4.22 -4.94 -5.93
N THR A 3 3.15 -5.58 -5.46
CA THR A 3 1.85 -5.61 -6.15
C THR A 3 0.73 -5.19 -5.20
N LEU A 4 -0.10 -4.25 -5.66
CA LEU A 4 -1.35 -3.86 -5.02
C LEU A 4 -2.49 -4.33 -5.91
N ASN A 5 -3.47 -5.02 -5.33
CA ASN A 5 -4.66 -5.46 -6.04
C ASN A 5 -5.91 -4.91 -5.37
N GLN A 6 -6.58 -3.96 -6.03
CA GLN A 6 -7.85 -3.37 -5.61
C GLN A 6 -7.83 -2.85 -4.17
N VAL A 7 -6.71 -2.22 -3.78
CA VAL A 7 -6.50 -1.69 -2.43
C VAL A 7 -7.44 -0.53 -2.18
N ALA A 8 -8.32 -0.68 -1.19
CA ALA A 8 -9.09 0.42 -0.61
C ALA A 8 -8.74 0.60 0.86
N TYR A 9 -8.94 1.82 1.35
CA TYR A 9 -8.74 2.11 2.76
C TYR A 9 -9.67 3.22 3.25
N ARG A 10 -10.34 2.93 4.36
CA ARG A 10 -11.13 3.89 5.14
C ARG A 10 -10.60 3.99 6.56
N TRP A 11 -10.33 5.21 7.01
CA TRP A 11 -10.01 5.45 8.41
C TRP A 11 -11.20 5.12 9.32
N PRO A 12 -10.97 4.67 10.57
CA PRO A 12 -12.05 4.48 11.53
C PRO A 12 -12.91 5.75 11.65
N ASN A 13 -14.23 5.57 11.60
CA ASN A 13 -15.24 6.64 11.69
C ASN A 13 -15.27 7.64 10.52
N ALA A 14 -14.50 7.44 9.44
CA ALA A 14 -14.64 8.24 8.24
C ALA A 14 -15.92 7.88 7.48
N ALA A 15 -16.59 8.88 6.90
CA ALA A 15 -17.81 8.68 6.12
C ALA A 15 -17.56 8.01 4.76
N ALA A 16 -16.35 8.14 4.22
CA ALA A 16 -15.95 7.63 2.91
C ALA A 16 -14.51 7.11 2.94
N ASP A 17 -14.21 6.25 1.97
CA ASP A 17 -12.86 5.74 1.76
C ASP A 17 -11.92 6.88 1.34
N CYS A 18 -10.66 6.81 1.76
CA CYS A 18 -9.60 7.75 1.33
C CYS A 18 -8.71 7.17 0.23
N LEU A 19 -8.79 5.86 -0.02
CA LEU A 19 -8.20 5.17 -1.17
C LEU A 19 -9.28 4.30 -1.80
N HIS A 20 -9.42 4.34 -3.12
CA HIS A 20 -10.48 3.64 -3.84
C HIS A 20 -9.88 2.64 -4.84
N ALA A 21 -9.93 1.36 -4.49
CA ALA A 21 -9.64 0.24 -5.40
C ALA A 21 -8.35 0.39 -6.24
N ILE A 22 -7.25 0.79 -5.61
CA ILE A 22 -5.97 1.04 -6.27
C ILE A 22 -5.31 -0.29 -6.65
N SER A 23 -5.03 -0.46 -7.93
CA SER A 23 -4.17 -1.55 -8.44
C SER A 23 -2.92 -0.95 -9.08
N LEU A 24 -1.75 -1.43 -8.67
CA LEU A 24 -0.47 -1.07 -9.26
C LEU A 24 0.55 -2.18 -9.07
N GLU A 25 1.51 -2.26 -9.98
CA GLU A 25 2.68 -3.13 -9.88
C GLU A 25 3.93 -2.26 -9.96
N LEU A 26 4.88 -2.52 -9.07
CA LEU A 26 6.19 -1.86 -9.05
C LEU A 26 7.27 -2.92 -9.16
N GLN A 27 8.05 -2.85 -10.23
CA GLN A 27 9.14 -3.78 -10.50
C GLN A 27 10.40 -3.41 -9.72
N ASP A 28 11.31 -4.37 -9.57
CA ASP A 28 12.57 -4.12 -8.85
C ASP A 28 13.43 -3.11 -9.62
N GLY A 29 13.89 -2.07 -8.92
CA GLY A 29 14.63 -0.95 -9.51
C GLY A 29 13.75 0.12 -10.16
N GLU A 30 12.43 -0.05 -10.19
CA GLU A 30 11.50 0.95 -10.70
C GLU A 30 11.26 2.07 -9.66
N TRP A 31 11.13 3.29 -10.15
CA TRP A 31 10.84 4.47 -9.33
C TRP A 31 9.44 4.99 -9.62
N LEU A 32 8.59 5.05 -8.60
CA LEU A 32 7.24 5.60 -8.68
C LEU A 32 7.17 6.95 -7.97
N ALA A 33 6.78 7.99 -8.70
CA ALA A 33 6.45 9.29 -8.13
C ALA A 33 4.97 9.34 -7.75
N LEU A 34 4.68 9.40 -6.44
CA LEU A 34 3.33 9.59 -5.94
C LEU A 34 3.04 11.09 -5.72
N THR A 35 2.19 11.67 -6.56
CA THR A 35 1.86 13.10 -6.55
C THR A 35 0.39 13.34 -6.25
N GLY A 36 0.00 14.60 -6.01
CA GLY A 36 -1.38 15.01 -5.73
C GLY A 36 -1.50 15.93 -4.52
N ASP A 37 -2.70 16.48 -4.30
CA ASP A 37 -2.96 17.48 -3.27
C ASP A 37 -2.88 16.95 -1.84
N ASN A 38 -2.79 17.87 -0.88
CA ASN A 38 -2.90 17.53 0.55
C ASN A 38 -4.25 16.84 0.82
N GLY A 39 -4.21 15.71 1.52
CA GLY A 39 -5.41 14.90 1.80
C GLY A 39 -5.76 13.85 0.73
N ALA A 40 -5.09 13.82 -0.42
CA ALA A 40 -5.37 12.85 -1.49
C ALA A 40 -5.01 11.37 -1.17
N GLY A 41 -4.69 11.04 0.08
CA GLY A 41 -4.39 9.66 0.49
C GLY A 41 -2.95 9.18 0.28
N LYS A 42 -2.05 10.03 -0.23
CA LYS A 42 -0.65 9.64 -0.55
C LYS A 42 0.09 8.95 0.59
N SER A 43 0.12 9.58 1.77
CA SER A 43 0.78 9.00 2.95
C SER A 43 0.05 7.76 3.48
N THR A 44 -1.25 7.63 3.22
CA THR A 44 -2.00 6.40 3.53
C THR A 44 -1.54 5.27 2.61
N LEU A 45 -1.46 5.52 1.30
CA LEU A 45 -0.99 4.55 0.31
C LEU A 45 0.44 4.09 0.62
N LEU A 46 1.36 5.01 0.91
CA LEU A 46 2.74 4.66 1.29
C LEU A 46 2.82 3.79 2.54
N ARG A 47 1.99 4.05 3.57
CA ARG A 47 1.92 3.20 4.77
C ARG A 47 1.38 1.81 4.48
N ILE A 48 0.45 1.69 3.54
CA ILE A 48 -0.06 0.39 3.09
C ILE A 48 1.02 -0.36 2.30
N MET A 49 1.69 0.32 1.37
CA MET A 49 2.81 -0.24 0.59
C MET A 49 3.97 -0.71 1.47
N SER A 50 4.21 -0.06 2.61
CA SER A 50 5.25 -0.47 3.57
C SER A 50 4.77 -1.50 4.61
N GLY A 51 3.50 -1.92 4.55
CA GLY A 51 2.87 -2.83 5.51
C GLY A 51 2.68 -2.23 6.91
N LEU A 52 2.76 -0.91 7.07
CA LEU A 52 2.47 -0.21 8.34
C LEU A 52 0.96 -0.05 8.57
N LEU A 53 0.17 -0.20 7.52
CA LEU A 53 -1.28 -0.12 7.55
C LEU A 53 -1.87 -1.26 6.73
N SER A 54 -2.84 -1.98 7.29
CA SER A 54 -3.59 -2.99 6.53
C SER A 54 -4.68 -2.32 5.71
N PRO A 55 -4.85 -2.66 4.43
CA PRO A 55 -5.96 -2.15 3.63
C PRO A 55 -7.30 -2.64 4.20
N THR A 56 -8.39 -1.90 4.01
CA THR A 56 -9.73 -2.35 4.41
C THR A 56 -10.30 -3.38 3.43
N SER A 57 -9.85 -3.35 2.18
CA SER A 57 -10.12 -4.37 1.15
C SER A 57 -8.97 -4.44 0.14
N GLY A 58 -8.93 -5.53 -0.63
CA GLY A 58 -7.84 -5.81 -1.56
C GLY A 58 -6.62 -6.44 -0.89
N SER A 59 -5.49 -6.47 -1.59
CA SER A 59 -4.26 -7.11 -1.08
C SER A 59 -3.00 -6.36 -1.51
N VAL A 60 -1.94 -6.56 -0.72
CA VAL A 60 -0.59 -6.09 -1.01
C VAL A 60 0.38 -7.24 -0.84
N THR A 61 1.17 -7.53 -1.86
CA THR A 61 2.20 -8.56 -1.84
C THR A 61 3.56 -7.99 -2.20
N LEU A 62 4.59 -8.54 -1.59
CA LEU A 62 5.99 -8.29 -1.92
C LEU A 62 6.61 -9.62 -2.35
N ASN A 63 7.09 -9.69 -3.58
CA ASN A 63 7.63 -10.90 -4.19
C ASN A 63 6.65 -12.09 -4.13
N GLY A 64 5.36 -11.81 -4.29
CA GLY A 64 4.28 -12.81 -4.24
C GLY A 64 3.82 -13.18 -2.82
N GLU A 65 4.51 -12.74 -1.77
CA GLU A 65 4.13 -12.99 -0.37
C GLU A 65 3.29 -11.83 0.19
N PRO A 66 2.18 -12.08 0.92
CA PRO A 66 1.43 -11.02 1.56
C PRO A 66 2.30 -10.20 2.52
N ILE A 67 2.32 -8.87 2.34
CA ILE A 67 3.20 -8.00 3.12
C ILE A 67 2.87 -8.02 4.63
N SER A 68 1.64 -8.38 4.98
CA SER A 68 1.17 -8.54 6.37
C SER A 68 1.81 -9.74 7.09
N GLN A 69 2.33 -10.72 6.35
CA GLN A 69 2.96 -11.92 6.92
C GLN A 69 4.46 -11.71 7.18
N LEU A 70 5.06 -10.67 6.59
CA LEU A 70 6.46 -10.33 6.78
C LEU A 70 6.69 -9.62 8.12
N LYS A 71 7.70 -10.05 8.88
CA LYS A 71 8.17 -9.31 10.07
C LYS A 71 8.75 -7.95 9.64
N ASN A 72 8.69 -6.95 10.52
CA ASN A 72 9.20 -5.59 10.21
C ASN A 72 10.63 -5.60 9.63
N ARG A 73 11.51 -6.44 10.18
CA ARG A 73 12.90 -6.57 9.71
C ARG A 73 12.99 -7.14 8.29
N GLN A 74 12.10 -8.07 7.93
CA GLN A 74 12.06 -8.67 6.60
C GLN A 74 11.55 -7.65 5.57
N ARG A 75 10.53 -6.86 5.94
CA ARG A 75 10.02 -5.77 5.10
C ARG A 75 11.07 -4.71 4.80
N ALA A 76 11.77 -4.23 5.83
CA ALA A 76 12.79 -3.19 5.67
C ALA A 76 14.01 -3.63 4.85
N ALA A 77 14.24 -4.93 4.71
CA ALA A 77 15.35 -5.46 3.91
C ALA A 77 14.98 -5.72 2.44
N ALA A 78 13.68 -5.65 2.11
CA ALA A 78 13.14 -6.07 0.82
C ALA A 78 12.43 -4.93 0.06
N ILE A 79 12.38 -3.74 0.65
CA ILE A 79 11.88 -2.47 0.08
C ILE A 79 13.08 -1.54 -0.01
#